data_AF-A0A9X8VKB1-F1
#
_entry.id   AF-A0A9X8VKB1-F1
#
_cell.length_a   1.000
_cell.length_b   1.000
_cell.length_c   1.000
_cell.angle_alpha   90.00
_cell.angle_beta   90.00
_cell.angle_gamma   90.00
#
_symmetry.space_group_name_H-M   'P 1'
#
loop_
_entity.id
_entity.type
_entity.pdbx_description
1 polymer ?
#
loop_
_entity_poly.entity_id
_entity_poly.type
_entity_poly.pdbx_seq_one_letter_code
_entity_poly.pdbx_strand_id
1 'polypeptide(L)'
;AEQLSEIAIQSADSAAAFGIEPRVAMISYSTGNSGAGSDVEKVREATRLAQEKRPDLIIDGPLQYDAAIMADVAKSKAPNSPVAGQATVFIFPDLNTGNTTYKAVQRSADLVSIGPMLQGMRK
;
A
#
# COMPACT_ATOMS: atom_id res chain seq x y z
N ALA A 1 -2.18 -13.78 -2.00
CA ALA A 1 -0.96 -13.06 -1.56
C ALA A 1 -0.05 -12.74 -2.75
N GLU A 2 0.28 -13.72 -3.59
CA GLU A 2 1.13 -13.52 -4.79
C GLU A 2 0.66 -12.40 -5.72
N GLN A 3 -0.61 -12.40 -6.14
CA GLN A 3 -1.13 -11.33 -6.99
C GLN A 3 -1.01 -9.96 -6.33
N LEU A 4 -1.22 -9.87 -5.02
CA LEU A 4 -1.14 -8.61 -4.28
C LEU A 4 0.31 -8.13 -4.16
N SER A 5 1.28 -9.04 -4.04
CA SER A 5 2.71 -8.69 -4.06
C SER A 5 3.16 -8.20 -5.43
N GLU A 6 2.64 -8.78 -6.51
CA GLU A 6 2.90 -8.32 -7.87
C GLU A 6 2.29 -6.94 -8.15
N ILE A 7 1.06 -6.70 -7.69
CA ILE A 7 0.42 -5.38 -7.75
C ILE A 7 1.27 -4.34 -7.03
N ALA A 8 1.83 -4.67 -5.86
CA ALA A 8 2.68 -3.77 -5.10
C ALA A 8 3.95 -3.36 -5.88
N ILE A 9 4.64 -4.36 -6.46
CA ILE A 9 5.84 -4.13 -7.26
C ILE A 9 5.53 -3.29 -8.51
N GLN A 10 4.49 -3.66 -9.26
CA GLN A 10 4.10 -2.94 -10.48
C GLN A 10 3.65 -1.50 -10.19
N SER A 11 2.95 -1.30 -9.07
CA SER A 11 2.52 0.04 -8.64
C SER A 11 3.71 0.90 -8.24
N ALA A 12 4.72 0.32 -7.58
CA ALA A 12 5.96 1.03 -7.25
C ALA A 12 6.74 1.46 -8.49
N ASP A 13 6.90 0.55 -9.46
CA ASP A 13 7.58 0.85 -10.72
C ASP A 13 6.83 1.94 -11.50
N SER A 14 5.50 1.91 -11.46
CA SER A 14 4.65 2.94 -12.08
C SER A 14 4.82 4.30 -11.38
N ALA A 15 4.80 4.33 -10.04
CA ALA A 15 5.03 5.56 -9.28
C ALA A 15 6.40 6.18 -9.60
N ALA A 16 7.45 5.36 -9.66
CA ALA A 16 8.78 5.80 -10.05
C ALA A 16 8.81 6.38 -11.48
N ALA A 17 8.08 5.78 -12.43
CA ALA A 17 7.95 6.31 -13.79
C ALA A 17 7.24 7.67 -13.86
N PHE A 18 6.37 7.98 -12.89
CA PHE A 18 5.76 9.30 -12.71
C PHE A 18 6.63 10.28 -11.91
N GLY A 19 7.85 9.89 -11.52
CA GLY A 19 8.76 10.70 -10.72
C GLY A 19 8.41 10.76 -9.22
N ILE A 20 7.58 9.84 -8.74
CA ILE A 20 7.21 9.73 -7.32
C ILE A 20 8.11 8.68 -6.68
N GLU A 21 8.82 9.05 -5.61
CA GLU A 21 9.62 8.10 -4.82
C GLU A 21 8.69 7.07 -4.16
N PRO A 22 8.82 5.77 -4.49
CA PRO A 22 7.87 4.77 -4.01
C PRO A 22 8.13 4.39 -2.55
N ARG A 23 7.15 4.66 -1.70
CA ARG A 23 7.04 4.18 -0.31
C ARG A 23 5.73 3.43 -0.19
N VAL A 24 5.81 2.11 -0.30
CA VAL A 24 4.64 1.25 -0.54
C VAL A 24 4.05 0.77 0.77
N ALA A 25 2.83 1.20 1.08
CA ALA A 25 2.06 0.72 2.21
C ALA A 25 1.07 -0.36 1.77
N MET A 26 1.21 -1.55 2.34
CA MET A 26 0.25 -2.64 2.14
C MET A 26 -0.88 -2.51 3.16
N ILE A 27 -2.04 -2.06 2.69
CA ILE A 27 -3.14 -1.61 3.54
C ILE A 27 -3.95 -2.77 4.10
N SER A 28 -4.31 -2.67 5.38
CA SER A 28 -5.20 -3.59 6.08
C SER A 28 -5.96 -2.85 7.19
N TYR A 29 -6.89 -3.53 7.85
CA TYR A 29 -7.54 -3.01 9.07
C TYR A 29 -6.68 -3.21 10.33
N SER A 30 -5.50 -3.83 10.22
CA SER A 30 -4.55 -4.09 11.31
C SER A 30 -3.17 -3.52 10.97
N THR A 31 -2.42 -3.09 11.98
CA THR A 31 -1.02 -2.66 11.85
C THR A 31 -0.09 -3.66 12.56
N GLY A 32 0.89 -4.20 11.84
CA GLY A 32 1.81 -5.20 12.37
C GLY A 32 1.07 -6.46 12.87
N ASN A 33 1.12 -6.68 14.18
CA ASN A 33 0.52 -7.86 14.84
C ASN A 33 -0.74 -7.53 15.66
N SER A 34 -1.31 -6.32 15.53
CA SER A 34 -2.46 -5.88 16.35
C SER A 34 -3.75 -6.67 16.13
N GLY A 35 -3.87 -7.34 14.99
CA GLY A 35 -5.04 -8.10 14.59
C GLY A 35 -4.63 -9.37 13.85
N ALA A 36 -5.53 -10.35 13.88
CA ALA A 36 -5.39 -11.63 13.20
C ALA A 36 -6.66 -11.90 12.39
N GLY A 37 -6.49 -12.45 11.19
CA GLY A 37 -7.60 -12.75 10.28
C GLY A 37 -7.10 -13.05 8.88
N SER A 38 -7.90 -13.76 8.09
CA SER A 38 -7.52 -14.19 6.74
C SER A 38 -7.04 -13.04 5.86
N ASP A 39 -7.70 -11.87 5.93
CA ASP A 39 -7.29 -10.70 5.17
C ASP A 39 -6.00 -10.04 5.69
N VAL A 40 -5.75 -10.05 6.99
CA VAL A 40 -4.49 -9.54 7.57
C VAL A 40 -3.34 -10.44 7.16
N GLU A 41 -3.50 -11.77 7.29
CA GLU A 41 -2.48 -12.74 6.88
C GLU A 41 -2.22 -12.68 5.38
N LYS A 42 -3.25 -12.48 4.54
CA LYS A 42 -3.10 -12.28 3.10
C LYS A 42 -2.20 -11.08 2.78
N VAL A 43 -2.38 -9.96 3.48
CA VAL A 43 -1.57 -8.74 3.29
C VAL A 43 -0.16 -8.92 3.84
N ARG A 44 -0.02 -9.55 5.01
CA ARG A 44 1.28 -9.86 5.61
C ARG A 44 2.12 -10.74 4.69
N GLU A 45 1.52 -11.81 4.18
CA GLU A 45 2.19 -12.72 3.26
C GLU A 45 2.52 -12.04 1.92
N ALA A 46 1.62 -11.20 1.39
CA ALA A 46 1.92 -10.41 0.18
C ALA A 46 3.09 -9.45 0.39
N THR A 47 3.19 -8.82 1.57
CA THR A 47 4.29 -7.94 1.94
C THR A 47 5.60 -8.70 1.97
N ARG A 48 5.65 -9.86 2.64
CA ARG A 48 6.82 -10.75 2.68
C ARG A 48 7.28 -11.16 1.27
N LEU A 49 6.34 -11.62 0.43
CA LEU A 49 6.65 -12.03 -0.95
C LEU A 49 7.19 -10.87 -1.79
N ALA A 50 6.67 -9.65 -1.60
CA ALA A 50 7.16 -8.48 -2.33
C ALA A 50 8.59 -8.11 -1.90
N GLN A 51 8.88 -8.13 -0.59
CA GLN A 51 10.22 -7.88 -0.04
C GLN A 51 11.24 -8.92 -0.53
N GLU A 52 10.84 -10.19 -0.64
CA GLU A 52 11.71 -11.25 -1.17
C GLU A 52 11.99 -11.09 -2.66
N LYS A 53 10.97 -10.74 -3.46
CA LYS A 53 11.12 -10.52 -4.91
C LYS A 53 11.88 -9.24 -5.23
N ARG A 54 11.74 -8.20 -4.40
CA ARG A 54 12.33 -6.86 -4.58
C ARG A 54 12.87 -6.31 -3.25
N PRO A 55 14.05 -6.78 -2.78
CA PRO A 55 14.65 -6.30 -1.53
C PRO A 55 15.04 -4.81 -1.55
N ASP A 56 15.14 -4.23 -2.75
CA ASP A 56 15.41 -2.81 -2.98
C ASP A 56 14.18 -1.91 -2.74
N LEU A 57 12.97 -2.48 -2.75
CA LEU A 57 11.74 -1.72 -2.64
C LEU A 57 11.45 -1.32 -1.19
N ILE A 58 11.18 -0.03 -0.96
CA ILE A 58 10.72 0.47 0.35
C ILE A 58 9.24 0.11 0.51
N ILE A 59 8.96 -1.02 1.16
CA ILE A 59 7.62 -1.58 1.34
C ILE A 59 7.41 -2.09 2.76
N ASP A 60 6.24 -1.81 3.33
CA ASP A 60 5.86 -2.31 4.65
C ASP A 60 4.34 -2.58 4.77
N GLY A 61 3.99 -3.47 5.69
CA GLY A 61 2.66 -4.01 5.82
C GLY A 61 2.55 -5.19 6.79
N PRO A 62 1.33 -5.50 7.27
CA PRO A 62 0.09 -4.76 7.07
C PRO A 62 0.09 -3.44 7.85
N LEU A 63 -0.42 -2.38 7.23
CA LEU A 63 -0.58 -1.05 7.84
C LEU A 63 -2.04 -0.59 7.76
N GLN A 64 -2.55 -0.02 8.85
CA GLN A 64 -3.78 0.78 8.76
C GLN A 64 -3.53 2.07 7.98
N TYR A 65 -4.59 2.61 7.38
CA TYR A 65 -4.49 3.82 6.56
C TYR A 65 -3.95 5.01 7.35
N ASP A 66 -4.43 5.23 8.58
CA ASP A 66 -3.94 6.28 9.48
C ASP A 66 -2.43 6.12 9.78
N ALA A 67 -1.97 4.91 10.08
CA ALA A 67 -0.55 4.61 10.29
C ALA A 67 0.29 4.83 9.01
N ALA A 68 -0.28 4.64 7.83
CA ALA A 68 0.42 4.87 6.57
C ALA A 68 0.62 6.35 6.25
N ILE A 69 -0.30 7.24 6.63
CA ILE A 69 -0.28 8.67 6.25
C ILE A 69 0.04 9.66 7.38
N MET A 70 -0.22 9.31 8.64
CA MET A 70 -0.07 10.23 9.78
C MET A 70 1.19 9.89 10.58
N ALA A 71 2.15 10.81 10.62
CA ALA A 71 3.45 10.59 11.26
C ALA A 71 3.36 10.38 12.80
N ASP A 72 2.39 11.01 13.46
CA ASP A 72 2.09 10.81 14.88
C ASP A 72 1.50 9.42 15.17
N VAL A 73 0.57 8.95 14.34
CA VAL A 73 0.02 7.58 14.43
C VAL A 73 1.09 6.55 14.12
N ALA A 74 1.91 6.78 13.09
CA ALA A 74 3.02 5.92 12.70
C ALA A 74 4.02 5.71 13.85
N LYS A 75 4.41 6.79 14.54
CA LYS A 75 5.29 6.72 15.73
C LYS A 75 4.72 5.81 16.82
N SER A 76 3.40 5.75 16.97
CA SER A 76 2.76 4.89 17.97
C SER A 76 2.58 3.45 17.50
N LYS A 77 2.13 3.24 16.25
CA LYS A 77 1.69 1.92 15.76
C LYS A 77 2.78 1.15 15.01
N ALA A 78 3.70 1.84 14.36
CA ALA A 78 4.75 1.25 13.52
C ALA A 78 6.04 2.10 13.54
N PRO A 79 6.67 2.34 14.71
CA PRO A 79 7.78 3.29 14.87
C PRO A 79 9.03 2.94 14.06
N ASN A 80 9.24 1.66 13.75
CA ASN A 80 10.40 1.17 13.02
C ASN A 80 10.13 0.99 11.52
N SER A 81 8.93 1.36 11.06
CA SER A 81 8.56 1.22 9.66
C SER A 81 9.27 2.28 8.80
N PRO A 82 9.90 1.90 7.69
CA PRO A 82 10.44 2.88 6.73
C PRO A 82 9.34 3.57 5.89
N VAL A 83 8.09 3.10 5.97
CA VAL A 83 6.95 3.57 5.16
C VAL A 83 5.92 4.33 5.99
N ALA A 84 5.65 3.90 7.22
CA ALA A 84 4.56 4.47 8.03
C ALA A 84 4.71 5.98 8.23
N GLY A 85 3.60 6.70 8.09
CA GLY A 85 3.52 8.16 8.22
C GLY A 85 4.04 8.96 7.01
N GLN A 86 4.52 8.27 5.97
CA GLN A 86 5.12 8.89 4.79
C GLN A 86 4.92 8.06 3.52
N ALA A 87 3.88 7.21 3.49
CA ALA A 87 3.58 6.38 2.33
C ALA A 87 3.17 7.23 1.12
N THR A 88 3.65 6.85 -0.06
CA THR A 88 3.31 7.49 -1.33
C THR A 88 2.50 6.57 -2.25
N VAL A 89 2.58 5.26 -2.03
CA VAL A 89 1.88 4.23 -2.80
C VAL A 89 1.06 3.37 -1.84
N PHE A 90 -0.23 3.21 -2.11
CA PHE A 90 -1.17 2.50 -1.23
C PHE A 90 -1.74 1.28 -1.94
N ILE A 91 -1.45 0.10 -1.42
CA ILE A 91 -1.91 -1.17 -1.99
C ILE A 91 -3.06 -1.70 -1.15
N PHE A 92 -4.27 -1.68 -1.72
CA PHE A 92 -5.48 -2.12 -1.04
C PHE A 92 -5.66 -3.64 -1.13
N PRO A 93 -6.23 -4.28 -0.09
CA PRO A 93 -6.30 -5.75 0.01
C PRO A 93 -7.31 -6.39 -0.94
N ASP A 94 -8.24 -5.59 -1.47
CA ASP A 94 -9.30 -6.01 -2.38
C ASP A 94 -9.89 -4.81 -3.16
N LEU A 95 -10.69 -5.13 -4.19
CA LEU A 95 -11.30 -4.16 -5.08
C LEU A 95 -12.36 -3.28 -4.40
N ASN A 96 -13.14 -3.82 -3.45
CA ASN A 96 -14.20 -3.05 -2.79
C ASN A 96 -13.57 -1.95 -1.94
N THR A 97 -12.55 -2.30 -1.16
CA THR A 97 -11.80 -1.35 -0.34
C THR A 97 -11.11 -0.33 -1.24
N GLY A 98 -10.37 -0.76 -2.26
CA GLY A 98 -9.66 0.15 -3.16
C GLY A 98 -10.59 1.12 -3.89
N ASN A 99 -11.68 0.62 -4.50
CA ASN A 99 -12.62 1.44 -5.28
C ASN A 99 -13.36 2.46 -4.41
N THR A 100 -13.83 2.00 -3.24
CA THR A 100 -14.57 2.86 -2.31
C THR A 100 -13.66 3.96 -1.76
N THR A 101 -12.43 3.62 -1.37
CA THR A 101 -11.50 4.58 -0.75
C THR A 101 -11.03 5.64 -1.74
N TYR A 102 -10.59 5.30 -2.96
CA TYR A 102 -10.11 6.33 -3.89
C TYR A 102 -11.23 7.31 -4.28
N LYS A 103 -12.47 6.82 -4.45
CA LYS A 103 -13.62 7.69 -4.75
C LYS A 103 -13.99 8.55 -3.56
N ALA A 104 -13.97 8.00 -2.34
CA ALA A 104 -14.24 8.76 -1.13
C ALA A 104 -13.22 9.91 -0.98
N VAL A 105 -11.92 9.62 -1.10
CA VAL A 105 -10.84 10.62 -1.01
C VAL A 105 -10.94 11.66 -2.12
N GLN A 106 -11.18 11.24 -3.36
CA GLN A 106 -11.39 12.17 -4.49
C GLN A 106 -12.50 13.17 -4.20
N ARG A 107 -13.64 12.68 -3.70
CA ARG A 107 -14.85 13.49 -3.48
C ARG A 107 -14.79 14.33 -2.21
N SER A 108 -14.09 13.87 -1.17
CA SER A 108 -14.00 14.58 0.11
C SER A 108 -12.90 15.64 0.13
N ALA A 109 -11.82 15.42 -0.61
CA ALA A 109 -10.65 16.30 -0.61
C ALA A 109 -10.52 17.17 -1.89
N ASP A 110 -11.53 17.13 -2.77
CA ASP A 110 -11.57 17.84 -4.06
C ASP A 110 -10.28 17.66 -4.88
N LEU A 111 -9.84 16.40 -5.00
CA LEU A 111 -8.60 16.05 -5.67
C LEU A 111 -8.84 15.64 -7.12
N VAL A 112 -7.87 15.97 -7.99
CA VAL A 112 -7.83 15.45 -9.35
C VAL A 112 -7.51 13.95 -9.28
N SER A 113 -8.36 13.14 -9.92
CA SER A 113 -8.12 11.71 -10.10
C SER A 113 -7.92 11.43 -11.58
N ILE A 114 -6.80 10.79 -11.90
CA ILE A 114 -6.55 10.24 -13.23
C ILE A 114 -7.20 8.86 -13.28
N GLY A 115 -7.93 8.58 -14.37
CA GLY A 115 -8.66 7.34 -14.56
C GLY A 115 -7.79 6.08 -14.47
N PRO A 116 -8.40 4.88 -14.49
CA PRO A 116 -7.69 3.63 -14.31
C PRO A 116 -6.56 3.49 -15.36
N MET A 117 -5.35 3.24 -14.87
CA MET A 117 -4.18 2.99 -15.70
C MET A 117 -3.85 1.49 -15.66
N LEU A 118 -3.79 0.88 -16.84
CA LEU A 118 -3.41 -0.53 -16.98
C LEU A 118 -1.90 -0.68 -16.84
N GLN A 119 -1.47 -1.71 -16.12
CA GLN A 119 -0.07 -2.01 -15.82
C GLN A 119 0.22 -3.49 -16.12
N GLY A 120 1.49 -3.84 -16.31
CA GLY A 120 1.92 -5.24 -16.46
C GLY A 120 1.62 -5.90 -17.81
N MET A 121 1.18 -5.14 -18.82
CA MET A 121 0.92 -5.70 -20.16
C MET A 121 2.22 -5.85 -20.96
N ARG A 122 2.39 -7.00 -21.63
CA ARG A 122 3.37 -7.12 -22.72
C ARG A 122 2.87 -6.27 -23.89
N LYS A 123 3.76 -5.45 -24.46
CA LYS A 123 3.50 -4.73 -25.71
C LYS A 123 3.33 -5.70 -26.87
#